data_AF-A0A382HU02-F1
#
_entry.id   AF-A0A382HU02-F1
#
_cell.length_a   1.000
_cell.length_b   1.000
_cell.length_c   1.000
_cell.angle_alpha   90.00
_cell.angle_beta   90.00
_cell.angle_gamma   90.00
#
_symmetry.space_group_name_H-M   'P 1'
#
loop_
_entity.id
_entity.type
_entity.pdbx_description
1 polymer ?
#
loop_
_entity_poly.entity_id
_entity_poly.type
_entity_poly.pdbx_seq_one_letter_code
_entity_poly.pdbx_strand_id
1 'polypeptide(L)'
;MATPAINNIANYYNEPEIILIGSFVSIETLKNNPKVTETHILEKKYMNLYKLANKLGEFDVYFSFRSSFRAKLFKFLISSKNKYQFNKYKHRNLHQVEKYNNFINDSLNTNFSAGRLSLYRDFSGVNTNNSKLTLGINPGASYGDA
;
A
#
# COMPACT_ATOMS: atom_id res chain seq x y z
N MET A 1 -1.70 7.24 3.06
CA MET A 1 -1.93 7.78 1.70
C MET A 1 -2.39 6.73 0.68
N ALA A 2 -1.83 5.52 0.66
CA ALA A 2 -2.21 4.50 -0.35
C ALA A 2 -3.54 3.77 -0.07
N THR A 3 -4.11 3.91 1.14
CA THR A 3 -5.27 3.12 1.56
C THR A 3 -6.51 3.29 0.68
N PRO A 4 -6.87 4.49 0.17
CA PRO A 4 -8.03 4.61 -0.73
C PRO A 4 -7.81 3.86 -2.05
N ALA A 5 -6.59 3.94 -2.60
CA ALA A 5 -6.24 3.23 -3.83
C ALA A 5 -6.24 1.71 -3.64
N ILE A 6 -5.76 1.20 -2.50
CA ILE A 6 -5.83 -0.22 -2.15
C ILE A 6 -7.28 -0.69 -2.02
N ASN A 7 -8.16 0.11 -1.40
CA ASN A 7 -9.59 -0.22 -1.31
C ASN A 7 -10.25 -0.26 -2.70
N ASN A 8 -9.89 0.65 -3.61
CA ASN A 8 -10.39 0.63 -4.98
C ASN A 8 -9.97 -0.65 -5.74
N ILE A 9 -8.72 -1.10 -5.56
CA ILE A 9 -8.27 -2.41 -6.08
C ILE A 9 -9.09 -3.54 -5.45
N ALA A 10 -9.22 -3.56 -4.12
CA ALA A 10 -9.90 -4.61 -3.38
C ALA A 10 -11.39 -4.76 -3.75
N ASN A 11 -12.03 -3.65 -4.15
CA ASN A 11 -13.43 -3.63 -4.58
C ASN A 11 -13.61 -3.87 -6.09
N TYR A 12 -12.55 -3.73 -6.89
CA TYR A 12 -12.60 -3.93 -8.35
C TYR A 12 -12.62 -5.41 -8.74
N TYR A 13 -11.82 -6.22 -8.04
CA TYR A 13 -11.76 -7.67 -8.29
C TYR A 13 -12.83 -8.41 -7.49
N ASN A 14 -13.34 -9.52 -8.02
CA ASN A 14 -14.25 -10.40 -7.30
C ASN A 14 -13.47 -11.22 -6.27
N GLU A 15 -13.72 -10.97 -4.98
CA GLU A 15 -13.10 -11.67 -3.84
C GLU A 15 -11.57 -11.83 -3.93
N PRO A 16 -10.79 -10.74 -4.03
CA PRO A 16 -9.36 -10.84 -4.21
C PRO A 16 -8.65 -11.31 -2.94
N GLU A 17 -7.64 -12.15 -3.14
CA GLU A 17 -6.60 -12.43 -2.14
C GLU A 17 -5.45 -11.43 -2.31
N ILE A 18 -5.19 -10.61 -1.29
CA ILE A 18 -4.16 -9.58 -1.36
C ILE A 18 -2.94 -9.99 -0.54
N ILE A 19 -1.79 -10.08 -1.21
CA ILE A 19 -0.48 -10.20 -0.55
C ILE A 19 0.16 -8.82 -0.47
N LEU A 20 0.53 -8.38 0.74
CA LEU A 20 1.25 -7.12 0.94
C LEU A 20 2.75 -7.32 1.10
N ILE A 21 3.54 -6.55 0.36
CA ILE A 21 5.00 -6.59 0.41
C ILE A 21 5.53 -5.17 0.67
N GLY A 22 6.19 -4.95 1.80
CA GLY A 22 6.50 -3.60 2.26
C GLY A 22 7.51 -3.51 3.39
N SER A 23 7.83 -2.29 3.84
CA SER A 23 8.59 -2.12 5.09
C SER A 23 7.73 -2.57 6.27
N PHE A 24 8.38 -2.91 7.40
CA PHE A 24 7.69 -3.25 8.65
C PHE A 24 6.56 -2.27 8.98
N VAL A 25 6.85 -0.96 9.00
CA VAL A 25 5.86 0.10 9.28
C VAL A 25 4.70 0.06 8.29
N SER A 26 4.96 -0.19 7.00
CA SER A 26 3.90 -0.27 5.98
C SER A 26 2.99 -1.49 6.22
N ILE A 27 3.60 -2.65 6.52
CA ILE A 27 2.88 -3.89 6.78
C ILE A 27 2.03 -3.77 8.04
N GLU A 28 2.60 -3.33 9.16
CA GLU A 28 1.87 -3.16 10.42
C GLU A 28 0.68 -2.20 10.28
N THR A 29 0.83 -1.15 9.46
CA THR A 29 -0.25 -0.20 9.19
C THR A 29 -1.39 -0.81 8.36
N LEU A 30 -1.10 -1.75 7.45
CA LEU A 30 -2.03 -2.18 6.40
C LEU A 30 -2.52 -3.64 6.54
N LYS A 31 -1.83 -4.47 7.34
CA LYS A 31 -2.06 -5.93 7.42
C LYS A 31 -3.46 -6.31 7.90
N ASN A 32 -4.14 -5.44 8.65
CA ASN A 32 -5.46 -5.71 9.21
C ASN A 32 -6.60 -5.53 8.20
N ASN A 33 -6.30 -5.19 6.94
CA ASN A 33 -7.34 -5.11 5.91
C ASN A 33 -7.94 -6.51 5.66
N PRO A 34 -9.27 -6.66 5.63
CA PRO A 34 -9.94 -7.97 5.58
C PRO A 34 -9.67 -8.76 4.30
N LYS A 35 -9.16 -8.12 3.23
CA LYS A 35 -8.80 -8.80 1.97
C LYS A 35 -7.32 -9.20 1.92
N VAL A 36 -6.53 -8.87 2.94
CA VAL A 36 -5.12 -9.25 3.03
C VAL A 36 -5.00 -10.66 3.60
N THR A 37 -4.43 -11.57 2.83
CA THR A 37 -4.26 -12.98 3.19
C THR A 37 -2.83 -13.29 3.66
N GLU A 38 -1.84 -12.60 3.10
CA GLU A 38 -0.43 -12.79 3.44
C GLU A 38 0.34 -11.47 3.45
N THR A 39 1.39 -11.39 4.26
CA THR A 39 2.26 -10.22 4.31
C THR A 39 3.74 -10.59 4.37
N HIS A 40 4.58 -9.81 3.69
CA HIS A 40 6.03 -9.97 3.70
C HIS A 40 6.75 -8.64 3.95
N ILE A 41 7.66 -8.68 4.91
CA ILE A 41 8.55 -7.55 5.19
C ILE A 41 9.72 -7.59 4.20
N LEU A 42 9.92 -6.48 3.51
CA LEU A 42 11.07 -6.26 2.63
C LEU A 42 12.34 -6.12 3.45
N GLU A 43 13.23 -7.09 3.31
CA GLU A 43 14.59 -7.00 3.81
C GLU A 43 15.46 -6.08 2.95
N LYS A 44 16.61 -5.62 3.48
CA LYS A 44 17.50 -4.67 2.77
C LYS A 44 18.29 -5.31 1.62
N LYS A 45 18.64 -6.60 1.71
CA LYS A 45 19.51 -7.26 0.71
C LYS A 45 18.74 -7.56 -0.58
N TYR A 46 19.39 -7.40 -1.73
CA TYR A 46 18.77 -7.66 -3.04
C TYR A 46 18.56 -9.15 -3.33
N MET A 47 19.45 -10.03 -2.89
CA MET A 47 19.28 -11.49 -3.01
C MET A 47 17.98 -11.98 -2.37
N ASN A 48 17.54 -11.31 -1.31
CA ASN A 48 16.32 -11.68 -0.60
C ASN A 48 15.06 -11.27 -1.39
N LEU A 49 15.14 -10.23 -2.23
CA LEU A 49 14.05 -9.90 -3.17
C LEU A 49 13.84 -11.01 -4.21
N TYR A 50 14.94 -11.55 -4.75
CA TYR A 50 14.87 -12.64 -5.72
C TYR A 50 14.29 -13.92 -5.10
N LYS A 51 14.80 -14.30 -3.92
CA LYS A 51 14.27 -15.45 -3.17
C LYS A 51 12.78 -15.28 -2.84
N LEU A 52 12.38 -14.08 -2.43
CA LEU A 52 10.99 -13.77 -2.14
C LEU A 52 10.12 -13.89 -3.39
N ALA A 53 10.53 -13.28 -4.50
CA ALA A 53 9.79 -13.34 -5.76
C ALA A 53 9.57 -14.78 -6.23
N ASN A 54 10.60 -15.63 -6.14
CA ASN A 54 10.49 -17.05 -6.50
C ASN A 54 9.60 -17.86 -5.55
N LYS A 55 9.57 -17.51 -4.25
CA LYS A 55 8.74 -18.21 -3.26
C LYS A 55 7.25 -17.91 -3.42
N LEU A 56 6.91 -16.69 -3.84
CA LEU A 56 5.54 -16.18 -3.88
C LEU A 56 4.66 -16.78 -5.00
N GLY A 57 5.26 -17.46 -5.99
CA GLY A 57 4.52 -18.04 -7.11
C GLY A 57 4.05 -17.01 -8.14
N GLU A 58 2.91 -17.27 -8.77
CA GLU A 58 2.34 -16.45 -9.84
C GLU A 58 1.11 -15.66 -9.39
N PHE A 59 0.96 -14.44 -9.91
CA PHE A 59 -0.16 -13.55 -9.60
C PHE A 59 -0.91 -13.12 -10.86
N ASP A 60 -2.22 -12.90 -10.77
CA ASP A 60 -2.98 -12.28 -11.86
C ASP A 60 -2.59 -10.82 -12.08
N VAL A 61 -2.31 -10.09 -10.99
CA VAL A 61 -1.94 -8.68 -11.05
C VAL A 61 -0.96 -8.27 -9.96
N TYR A 62 -0.01 -7.41 -10.32
CA TYR A 62 0.95 -6.79 -9.42
C TYR A 62 0.89 -5.26 -9.49
N PHE A 63 0.83 -4.61 -8.33
CA PHE A 63 0.90 -3.15 -8.20
C PHE A 63 2.07 -2.72 -7.31
N SER A 64 2.94 -1.85 -7.83
CA SER A 64 3.94 -1.14 -7.03
C SER A 64 3.58 0.32 -6.84
N PHE A 65 3.25 0.72 -5.60
CA PHE A 65 3.10 2.13 -5.22
C PHE A 65 4.43 2.89 -5.07
N ARG A 66 5.57 2.20 -5.25
CA ARG A 66 6.92 2.78 -5.20
C ARG A 66 7.49 2.97 -6.60
N SER A 67 8.08 4.14 -6.86
CA SER A 67 8.75 4.48 -8.11
C SER A 67 10.27 4.25 -8.09
N SER A 68 10.80 3.62 -7.04
CA SER A 68 12.24 3.43 -6.87
C SER A 68 12.79 2.34 -7.79
N PHE A 69 14.10 2.38 -8.05
CA PHE A 69 14.79 1.34 -8.82
C PHE A 69 14.59 -0.06 -8.20
N ARG A 70 14.69 -0.16 -6.87
CA ARG A 70 14.44 -1.41 -6.14
C ARG A 70 13.05 -1.98 -6.42
N ALA A 71 12.02 -1.13 -6.47
CA ALA A 71 10.66 -1.54 -6.79
C ALA A 71 10.51 -1.98 -8.26
N LYS A 72 11.25 -1.32 -9.17
CA LYS A 72 11.31 -1.70 -10.59
C LYS A 72 11.99 -3.07 -10.78
N LEU A 73 13.06 -3.34 -10.04
CA LEU A 73 13.72 -4.65 -10.02
C LEU A 73 12.76 -5.73 -9.50
N PHE A 74 12.08 -5.49 -8.37
CA PHE A 74 11.14 -6.46 -7.84
C PHE A 74 9.96 -6.73 -8.79
N LYS A 75 9.42 -5.69 -9.45
CA LYS A 75 8.42 -5.83 -10.53
C LYS A 75 8.90 -6.76 -11.65
N PHE A 76 10.18 -6.69 -12.02
CA PHE A 76 10.74 -7.57 -13.04
C PHE A 76 10.78 -9.03 -12.57
N LEU A 77 11.17 -9.26 -11.32
CA LEU A 77 11.34 -10.60 -10.74
C LEU A 77 10.03 -11.32 -10.41
N ILE A 78 9.01 -10.60 -9.93
CA ILE A 78 7.75 -11.22 -9.51
C ILE A 78 6.99 -11.80 -10.72
N SER A 79 6.50 -13.04 -10.66
CA SER A 79 5.71 -13.61 -11.75
C SER A 79 4.27 -13.07 -11.70
N SER A 80 3.82 -12.40 -12.76
CA SER A 80 2.44 -11.93 -12.83
C SER A 80 2.01 -11.60 -14.26
N LYS A 81 0.74 -11.87 -14.59
CA LYS A 81 0.14 -11.57 -15.91
C LYS A 81 0.14 -10.06 -16.19
N ASN A 82 -0.30 -9.25 -15.23
CA ASN A 82 -0.37 -7.79 -15.36
C ASN A 82 0.47 -7.10 -14.29
N LYS A 83 1.35 -6.17 -14.69
CA LYS A 83 2.27 -5.51 -13.74
C LYS A 83 2.28 -3.99 -13.90
N TYR A 84 1.87 -3.29 -12.85
CA TYR A 84 1.77 -1.83 -12.81
C TYR A 84 2.72 -1.23 -11.79
N GLN A 85 3.26 -0.04 -12.10
CA GLN A 85 4.15 0.67 -11.19
C GLN A 85 3.88 2.17 -11.23
N PHE A 86 3.75 2.73 -10.03
CA PHE A 86 3.57 4.14 -9.80
C PHE A 86 4.75 4.93 -10.36
N ASN A 87 4.43 5.96 -11.14
CA ASN A 87 5.38 6.93 -11.64
C ASN A 87 5.18 8.27 -10.93
N LYS A 88 6.12 8.66 -10.07
CA LYS A 88 6.08 9.93 -9.33
C LYS A 88 6.08 11.17 -10.23
N TYR A 89 6.46 11.01 -11.50
CA TYR A 89 6.50 12.09 -12.48
C TYR A 89 5.19 12.24 -13.27
N LYS A 90 4.23 11.32 -13.12
CA LYS A 90 2.86 11.50 -13.60
C LYS A 90 2.02 12.18 -12.51
N HIS A 91 0.98 12.93 -12.92
CA HIS A 91 0.03 13.58 -12.01
C HIS A 91 0.72 14.48 -10.97
N ARG A 92 1.83 15.15 -11.34
CA ARG A 92 2.76 15.82 -10.39
C ARG A 92 2.11 16.85 -9.47
N ASN A 93 1.08 17.54 -9.95
CA ASN A 93 0.44 18.65 -9.26
C ASN A 93 -0.72 18.21 -8.33
N LEU A 94 -0.95 16.91 -8.20
CA LEU A 94 -2.02 16.36 -7.37
C LEU A 94 -1.53 15.97 -5.96
N HIS A 95 -2.48 15.87 -5.03
CA HIS A 95 -2.21 15.36 -3.70
C HIS A 95 -1.77 13.88 -3.78
N GLN A 96 -0.97 13.39 -2.82
CA GLN A 96 -0.42 12.03 -2.90
C GLN A 96 -1.50 10.93 -2.95
N VAL A 97 -2.64 11.16 -2.32
CA VAL A 97 -3.80 10.25 -2.38
C VAL A 97 -4.39 10.20 -3.79
N GLU A 98 -4.57 11.35 -4.42
CA GLU A 98 -5.08 11.47 -5.79
C GLU A 98 -4.11 10.87 -6.81
N LYS A 99 -2.81 11.09 -6.62
CA LYS A 99 -1.76 10.46 -7.45
C LYS A 99 -1.86 8.94 -7.44
N TYR A 100 -2.04 8.35 -6.26
CA TYR A 100 -2.20 6.90 -6.15
C TYR A 100 -3.52 6.41 -6.72
N ASN A 101 -4.61 7.16 -6.53
CA ASN A 101 -5.89 6.83 -7.13
C ASN A 101 -5.84 6.88 -8.66
N ASN A 102 -5.27 7.94 -9.24
CA ASN A 102 -5.09 8.09 -10.68
C ASN A 102 -4.17 7.01 -11.25
N PHE A 103 -3.14 6.60 -10.50
CA PHE A 103 -2.33 5.43 -10.89
C PHE A 103 -3.16 4.15 -11.01
N ILE A 104 -4.10 3.91 -10.11
CA ILE A 104 -5.00 2.75 -10.21
C ILE A 104 -5.96 2.90 -11.40
N ASN A 105 -6.54 4.09 -11.58
CA ASN A 105 -7.40 4.39 -12.73
C ASN A 105 -6.68 4.18 -14.06
N ASP A 106 -5.46 4.69 -14.21
CA ASP A 106 -4.62 4.49 -15.40
C ASP A 106 -4.27 3.01 -15.62
N SER A 107 -4.14 2.23 -14.53
CA SER A 107 -3.74 0.82 -14.60
C SER A 107 -4.89 -0.12 -14.96
N LEU A 108 -6.08 0.18 -14.43
CA LEU A 108 -7.29 -0.65 -14.58
C LEU A 108 -8.25 -0.11 -15.64
N ASN A 109 -7.95 1.04 -16.24
CA ASN A 109 -8.84 1.78 -17.14
C ASN A 109 -10.19 2.10 -16.47
N THR A 110 -10.14 2.67 -15.26
CA THR A 110 -11.30 3.03 -14.44
C THR A 110 -11.32 4.53 -14.12
N ASN A 111 -12.37 5.02 -13.44
CA ASN A 111 -12.51 6.42 -13.05
C ASN A 111 -12.87 6.62 -11.56
N PHE A 112 -12.39 5.74 -10.68
CA PHE A 112 -12.69 5.80 -9.25
C PHE A 112 -12.32 7.15 -8.64
N SER A 113 -13.08 7.59 -7.65
CA SER A 113 -12.74 8.77 -6.84
C SER A 113 -11.68 8.43 -5.79
N ALA A 114 -10.82 9.40 -5.47
CA ALA A 114 -9.92 9.32 -4.34
C ALA A 114 -10.73 9.34 -3.02
N GLY A 115 -10.92 8.17 -2.40
CA GLY A 115 -11.63 8.03 -1.14
C GLY A 115 -10.87 8.58 0.08
N ARG A 116 -11.51 8.51 1.25
CA ARG A 116 -10.89 8.91 2.53
C ARG A 116 -9.85 7.88 2.98
N LEU A 117 -8.80 8.38 3.65
CA LEU A 117 -7.85 7.52 4.35
C LEU A 117 -8.58 6.70 5.40
N SER A 118 -8.47 5.38 5.30
CA SER A 118 -9.01 4.43 6.26
C SER A 118 -7.93 3.43 6.66
N LEU A 119 -8.00 2.97 7.91
CA LEU A 119 -7.18 1.88 8.43
C LEU A 119 -8.11 0.92 9.16
N TYR A 120 -7.94 -0.36 8.88
CA TYR A 120 -8.57 -1.41 9.66
C TYR A 120 -7.75 -1.59 10.93
N ARG A 121 -8.40 -1.47 12.08
CA ARG A 121 -7.76 -1.62 13.39
C ARG A 121 -8.55 -2.65 14.17
N ASP A 122 -7.82 -3.54 14.83
CA ASP A 122 -8.41 -4.30 15.92
C ASP A 122 -8.52 -3.35 17.13
N PHE A 123 -9.74 -3.19 17.65
CA PHE A 123 -10.03 -2.39 18.82
C PHE A 123 -10.10 -3.24 20.10
N SER A 124 -9.78 -4.53 20.02
CA SER A 124 -9.69 -5.40 21.19
C SER A 124 -8.76 -4.77 22.25
N GLY A 125 -9.31 -4.51 23.44
CA GLY A 125 -8.57 -3.91 24.56
C GLY A 125 -8.43 -2.38 24.54
N VAL A 126 -8.96 -1.66 23.56
CA VAL A 126 -8.99 -0.18 23.58
C VAL A 126 -10.20 0.30 24.36
N ASN A 127 -9.99 0.89 25.54
CA ASN A 127 -11.07 1.49 26.32
C ASN A 127 -11.51 2.82 25.69
N THR A 128 -12.56 2.79 24.88
CA THR A 128 -13.15 3.99 24.25
C THR A 128 -14.13 4.73 25.15
N ASN A 129 -14.47 4.18 26.33
CA ASN A 129 -15.45 4.73 27.26
C ASN A 129 -14.85 5.77 28.20
N ASN A 130 -14.02 6.68 27.66
CA ASN A 130 -13.49 7.79 28.42
C ASN A 130 -14.29 9.05 28.06
N SER A 131 -15.08 9.56 29.01
CA SER A 131 -15.93 10.76 28.83
C SER A 131 -15.14 12.07 28.76
N LYS A 132 -13.81 12.01 28.94
CA LYS A 132 -12.92 13.18 28.93
C LYS A 132 -12.48 13.53 27.51
N LEU A 133 -12.59 14.81 27.16
CA LEU A 133 -11.99 15.37 25.95
C LEU A 133 -10.48 15.12 25.99
N THR A 134 -9.97 14.43 24.96
CA THR A 134 -8.55 14.05 24.87
C THR A 134 -7.92 14.73 23.66
N LEU A 135 -6.86 15.49 23.88
CA LEU A 135 -6.02 16.09 22.84
C LEU A 135 -4.70 15.31 22.77
N GLY A 136 -4.40 14.72 21.61
CA GLY A 136 -3.11 14.09 21.32
C GLY A 136 -2.23 15.02 20.49
N ILE A 137 -0.98 15.21 20.91
CA ILE A 137 0.01 16.05 20.20
C ILE A 137 1.21 15.17 19.87
N ASN A 138 1.70 15.25 18.62
CA ASN A 138 2.92 14.58 18.18
C ASN A 138 3.93 15.65 17.70
N PRO A 139 4.71 16.28 18.60
CA PRO A 139 5.49 17.48 18.30
C PRO A 139 6.89 17.21 17.68
N GLY A 140 7.21 15.97 17.27
CA GLY A 140 8.53 15.60 16.77
C GLY A 140 8.58 15.34 15.25
N ALA A 141 9.58 15.90 14.57
CA ALA A 141 9.95 15.55 13.20
C ALA A 141 11.48 15.50 13.07
N SER A 142 12.02 14.51 12.35
CA SER A 142 13.48 14.40 12.12
C SER A 142 14.07 15.56 11.30
N TYR A 143 13.22 16.22 10.51
CA TYR A 143 13.52 17.45 9.79
C TYR A 143 12.31 18.36 9.99
N GLY A 144 12.32 19.10 11.09
CA GLY A 144 11.28 20.06 11.43
C GLY A 144 11.56 21.39 10.77
N ASP A 145 11.33 21.50 9.47
CA ASP A 145 10.96 22.79 8.89
C ASP A 145 9.45 22.73 8.67
N ALA A 146 8.75 23.52 9.47
CA ALA A 146 7.31 23.74 9.39
C ALA A 146 6.97 24.64 8.19
#